data_AF-A0A3D0SZG8-F1
#
_entry.id   AF-A0A3D0SZG8-F1
#
_cell.length_a   1.000
_cell.length_b   1.000
_cell.length_c   1.000
_cell.angle_alpha   90.00
_cell.angle_beta   90.00
_cell.angle_gamma   90.00
#
_symmetry.space_group_name_H-M   'P 1'
#
loop_
_entity.id
_entity.type
_entity.pdbx_description
1 polymer ?
#
loop_
_entity_poly.entity_id
_entity_poly.type
_entity_poly.pdbx_seq_one_letter_code
_entity_poly.pdbx_strand_id
1 'polypeptide(L)' 'NGPIGAARVGYRNGQYVLNPTRRELKTSELDLVVAGTERAVLMVESEAEGLPEEVMLGAVMFGHEQMQVAIR' A
#
# COMPACT_ATOMS: atom_id res chain seq x y z
N ASN A 1 12.75 4.76 -16.64
CA ASN A 1 11.53 4.80 -17.48
C ASN A 1 10.31 4.92 -16.57
N GLY A 2 9.89 6.14 -16.27
CA GLY A 2 8.65 6.43 -15.54
C GLY A 2 7.46 6.57 -16.50
N PRO A 3 6.32 7.12 -16.06
CA PRO A 3 6.05 7.69 -14.73
C PRO A 3 6.02 6.64 -13.61
N ILE A 4 6.12 7.11 -12.36
CA ILE A 4 5.91 6.28 -11.16
C ILE A 4 4.65 6.72 -10.45
N GLY A 5 3.92 5.76 -9.89
CA GLY A 5 2.84 5.97 -8.96
C GLY A 5 3.30 5.67 -7.53
N ALA A 6 2.57 6.20 -6.57
CA ALA A 6 2.73 5.84 -5.17
C ALA A 6 1.35 5.71 -4.53
N ALA A 7 1.23 4.77 -3.60
CA ALA A 7 0.04 4.56 -2.80
C ALA A 7 0.44 4.25 -1.36
N ARG A 8 -0.35 4.77 -0.41
CA ARG A 8 -0.33 4.28 0.96
C ARG A 8 -1.44 3.26 1.15
N VAL A 9 -1.16 2.18 1.85
CA VAL A 9 -2.10 1.11 2.15
C VAL A 9 -2.15 0.93 3.66
N GLY A 10 -3.35 1.06 4.20
CA GLY A 10 -3.66 0.65 5.57
C GLY A 10 -4.33 -0.71 5.60
N TYR A 11 -4.43 -1.29 6.79
CA TYR A 11 -5.15 -2.54 7.04
C TYR A 11 -5.99 -2.40 8.31
N ARG A 12 -7.30 -2.56 8.18
CA ARG A 12 -8.22 -2.42 9.31
C ARG A 12 -9.41 -3.34 9.13
N ASN A 13 -9.80 -4.04 10.20
CA ASN A 13 -10.92 -4.97 10.20
C ASN A 13 -10.81 -6.04 9.10
N GLY A 14 -9.59 -6.49 8.80
CA GLY A 14 -9.36 -7.48 7.74
C GLY A 14 -9.41 -6.94 6.31
N GLN A 15 -9.40 -5.62 6.10
CA GLN A 15 -9.53 -4.98 4.79
C GLN A 15 -8.40 -3.99 4.50
N TYR A 16 -7.95 -3.97 3.24
CA TYR A 16 -7.01 -2.97 2.75
C TYR A 16 -7.71 -1.62 2.54
N VAL A 17 -7.08 -0.55 3.00
CA VAL A 17 -7.58 0.83 2.85
C VAL A 17 -6.60 1.61 1.97
N LEU A 18 -7.06 2.14 0.84
CA LEU A 18 -6.25 2.95 -0.05
C LEU A 18 -6.14 4.39 0.48
N ASN A 19 -4.92 4.90 0.54
CA ASN A 19 -4.58 6.26 0.94
C ASN A 19 -5.31 6.72 2.21
N PRO A 20 -5.20 5.97 3.33
CA PRO A 20 -5.89 6.28 4.56
C PRO A 20 -5.47 7.65 5.08
N THR A 21 -6.42 8.38 5.67
CA THR A 21 -6.16 9.62 6.38
C THR A 21 -5.34 9.35 7.64
N ARG A 22 -4.69 10.39 8.17
CA ARG A 22 -3.97 10.31 9.45
C ARG A 22 -4.84 9.81 10.61
N ARG A 23 -6.16 10.01 10.56
CA ARG A 23 -7.08 9.52 11.60
C ARG A 23 -7.33 8.02 11.45
N GLU A 24 -7.43 7.53 10.23
CA GLU A 24 -7.62 6.10 9.94
C GLU A 24 -6.36 5.28 10.22
N LEU A 25 -5.17 5.85 9.98
CA LEU A 25 -3.91 5.20 10.32
C LEU A 25 -3.74 4.92 11.82
N LYS A 26 -4.32 5.75 12.70
CA LYS A 26 -4.26 5.53 14.16
C LYS A 26 -4.96 4.24 14.62
N THR A 27 -5.83 3.68 13.78
CA THR A 27 -6.55 2.44 14.06
C THR A 27 -6.29 1.39 12.97
N SER A 28 -5.21 1.59 12.21
CA SER A 28 -4.76 0.69 11.17
C SER A 28 -3.65 -0.20 11.73
N GLU A 29 -3.72 -1.49 11.46
CA GLU A 29 -2.70 -2.48 11.83
C GLU A 29 -1.50 -2.46 10.86
N LEU A 30 -1.58 -1.62 9.82
CA LEU A 30 -0.56 -1.43 8.77
C LEU A 30 -0.47 0.04 8.35
N ASP A 31 0.74 0.56 8.19
CA ASP A 31 1.04 1.75 7.38
C ASP A 31 2.12 1.38 6.37
N LEU A 32 1.72 1.12 5.13
CA LEU A 32 2.60 0.71 4.05
C LEU A 32 2.58 1.75 2.92
N VAL A 33 3.74 2.22 2.49
CA VAL A 33 3.90 3.03 1.29
C VAL A 33 4.59 2.19 0.23
N VAL A 34 3.97 2.10 -0.94
CA VAL A 34 4.53 1.42 -2.12
C VAL A 34 4.64 2.42 -3.26
N ALA A 35 5.74 2.33 -4.01
CA ALA A 35 5.96 3.09 -5.23
C ALA A 35 6.40 2.17 -6.37
N GLY A 36 5.89 2.40 -7.57
CA GLY A 36 6.10 1.53 -8.71
C GLY A 36 5.83 2.19 -10.05
N THR A 37 6.25 1.50 -11.11
CA THR A 37 5.86 1.81 -12.49
C THR A 37 4.61 1.00 -12.86
N GLU A 38 4.14 1.14 -14.10
CA GLU A 38 3.06 0.30 -14.63
C GLU A 38 3.32 -1.22 -14.47
N ARG A 39 4.59 -1.64 -14.57
CA ARG A 39 4.95 -3.06 -14.68
C ARG A 39 5.54 -3.66 -13.40
N ALA A 40 6.11 -2.83 -12.55
CA ALA A 40 6.89 -3.32 -11.41
C ALA A 40 6.85 -2.37 -10.22
N VAL A 41 6.80 -2.97 -9.04
CA VAL A 41 7.09 -2.32 -7.75
C VAL A 41 8.58 -1.99 -7.70
N LEU A 42 8.92 -0.78 -7.25
CA LEU A 42 10.29 -0.31 -7.12
C LEU A 42 10.73 -0.14 -5.67
N MET A 43 9.82 0.29 -4.79
CA MET A 43 10.11 0.55 -3.38
C MET A 43 8.90 0.22 -2.50
N VAL A 44 9.17 -0.30 -1.31
CA VAL A 44 8.19 -0.52 -0.24
C VAL A 44 8.81 -0.06 1.08
N GLU A 45 8.08 0.72 1.86
CA GLU A 45 8.41 1.09 3.24
C GLU A 45 7.16 0.85 4.10
N SER A 46 7.28 0.14 5.22
CA SER A 46 6.10 -0.26 6.00
C SER A 46 6.35 -0.47 7.49
N GLU A 47 5.36 -0.12 8.29
CA GLU A 47 5.23 -0.46 9.71
C GLU A 47 3.94 -1.28 9.92
N ALA A 48 4.01 -2.39 10.69
CA ALA A 48 2.88 -3.31 10.87
C ALA A 48 2.84 -3.93 12.29
N GLU A 49 1.64 -4.19 12.80
CA GLU A 49 1.40 -4.77 14.13
C GLU A 49 1.35 -6.31 14.10
N GLY A 50 2.46 -6.96 13.73
CA GLY A 50 2.57 -8.43 13.76
C GLY A 50 1.69 -9.15 12.73
N LEU A 51 1.42 -8.50 11.59
CA LEU A 51 0.61 -9.06 10.52
C LEU A 51 1.32 -10.22 9.80
N PRO A 52 0.56 -11.23 9.32
CA PRO A 52 1.12 -12.30 8.49
C PRO A 52 1.74 -11.78 7.19
N GLU A 53 2.77 -12.46 6.70
CA GLU A 53 3.47 -12.11 5.46
C GLU A 53 2.54 -12.08 4.25
N GLU A 54 1.50 -12.92 4.23
CA GLU A 54 0.48 -12.94 3.18
C GLU A 54 -0.32 -11.63 3.11
N VAL A 55 -0.61 -11.02 4.27
CA VAL A 55 -1.30 -9.72 4.35
C VAL A 55 -0.37 -8.61 3.89
N MET A 56 0.92 -8.67 4.27
CA MET A 56 1.93 -7.71 3.83
C MET A 56 2.11 -7.74 2.30
N LEU A 57 2.25 -8.94 1.71
CA LEU A 57 2.34 -9.10 0.26
C LEU A 57 1.07 -8.64 -0.43
N GLY A 58 -0.10 -8.97 0.13
CA GLY A 58 -1.39 -8.52 -0.39
C GLY A 58 -1.51 -7.00 -0.40
N ALA A 59 -1.03 -6.31 0.63
CA ALA A 59 -1.03 -4.85 0.69
C ALA A 59 -0.13 -4.21 -0.38
N VAL A 60 1.06 -4.78 -0.63
CA VAL A 60 1.95 -4.32 -1.72
C VAL A 60 1.27 -4.47 -3.07
N MET A 61 0.66 -5.63 -3.33
CA MET A 61 -0.03 -5.91 -4.60
C MET A 61 -1.25 -5.01 -4.79
N PHE A 62 -2.05 -4.83 -3.73
CA PHE A 62 -3.20 -3.91 -3.73
C PHE A 62 -2.77 -2.47 -4.02
N GLY A 63 -1.73 -1.98 -3.36
CA GLY A 63 -1.22 -0.63 -3.60
C GLY A 63 -0.66 -0.45 -5.02
N HIS A 64 0.04 -1.45 -5.56
CA HIS A 64 0.54 -1.44 -6.93
C HIS A 64 -0.57 -1.45 -7.98
N GLU A 65 -1.65 -2.17 -7.73
CA GLU A 65 -2.84 -2.17 -8.60
C GLU A 65 -3.57 -0.82 -8.55
N GLN A 66 -3.84 -0.30 -7.35
CA GLN A 66 -4.61 0.95 -7.19
C GLN A 66 -3.85 2.17 -7.72
N MET A 67 -2.52 2.22 -7.60
CA MET A 67 -1.72 3.35 -8.11
C MET A 67 -1.73 3.45 -9.64
N GLN A 68 -2.14 2.40 -10.37
CA GLN A 68 -2.17 2.42 -11.84
C GLN A 68 -3.06 3.54 -12.39
N VAL A 69 -4.13 3.89 -11.67
CA VAL A 69 -5.04 4.99 -12.03
C VAL A 69 -4.33 6.35 -12.00
N ALA A 70 -3.28 6.51 -11.20
CA ALA A 70 -2.49 7.74 -11.15
C ALA A 70 -1.31 7.74 -12.14
N ILE A 71 -0.91 6.56 -12.64
CA ILE A 71 0.15 6.39 -13.64
C ILE A 71 -0.40 6.59 -15.06
N ARG A 72 -1.67 6.25 -15.30
CA ARG A 72 -2.33 6.27 -16.60
C ARG A 72 -3.28 7.45 -16.79
#